data_AF-A0A4R3LPM7-F1
#
_entry.id   AF-A0A4R3LPM7-F1
#
_cell.length_a   1.000
_cell.length_b   1.000
_cell.length_c   1.000
_cell.angle_alpha   90.00
_cell.angle_beta   90.00
_cell.angle_gamma   90.00
#
_symmetry.space_group_name_H-M   'P 1'
#
loop_
_entity.id
_entity.type
_entity.pdbx_description
1 polymer ?
#
loop_
_entity_poly.entity_id
_entity_poly.type
_entity_poly.pdbx_seq_one_letter_code
_entity_poly.pdbx_strand_id
1 'polypeptide(L)'
;MKTLASTLMISLSLIAGAAQAASSTDVPTSKTRAQVVAELQEARAQGLLSNGELDYPPVIASTSSKTRAEVEAELVAAEADGTISRGELDYPPVSANAKTSTTTRAAVEAEYTKLAGSGQLPSATF
;
A
#
# COMPACT_ATOMS: atom_id res chain seq x y z
N MET A 1 -17.45 -37.38 -14.67
CA MET A 1 -17.67 -37.35 -13.21
C MET A 1 -16.75 -38.38 -12.56
N LYS A 2 -15.92 -37.98 -11.59
CA LYS A 2 -14.97 -38.86 -10.92
C LYS A 2 -15.30 -38.82 -9.42
N THR A 3 -16.18 -39.71 -9.02
CA THR A 3 -16.54 -39.98 -7.62
C THR A 3 -15.45 -40.82 -6.98
N LEU A 4 -14.73 -40.24 -6.03
CA LEU A 4 -14.01 -40.95 -4.97
C LEU A 4 -14.47 -40.24 -3.68
N ALA A 5 -15.28 -40.87 -2.82
CA ALA A 5 -14.83 -41.86 -1.82
C ALA A 5 -13.59 -41.32 -1.08
N SER A 6 -13.54 -41.15 0.23
CA SER A 6 -14.34 -41.71 1.29
C SER A 6 -13.88 -41.01 2.57
N THR A 7 -14.82 -40.63 3.43
CA THR A 7 -14.82 -40.90 4.88
C THR A 7 -13.48 -40.98 5.62
N LEU A 8 -13.31 -40.23 6.70
CA LEU A 8 -13.47 -40.77 8.07
C LEU A 8 -13.04 -39.73 9.11
N MET A 9 -14.01 -39.38 9.96
CA MET A 9 -13.92 -38.97 11.37
C MET A 9 -12.51 -38.92 11.99
N ILE A 10 -12.23 -37.84 12.73
CA ILE A 10 -12.18 -37.88 14.21
C ILE A 10 -12.31 -36.43 14.70
N SER A 11 -13.53 -36.08 15.11
CA SER A 11 -13.79 -34.96 16.01
C SER A 11 -13.24 -35.34 17.39
N LEU A 12 -12.07 -34.81 17.77
CA LEU A 12 -11.58 -34.95 19.13
C LEU A 12 -12.20 -33.86 20.01
N SER A 13 -13.42 -34.10 20.47
CA SER A 13 -14.07 -33.37 21.56
C SER A 13 -13.39 -33.70 22.88
N LEU A 14 -12.41 -32.88 23.27
CA LEU A 14 -11.81 -32.89 24.60
C LEU A 14 -12.76 -32.17 25.57
N ILE A 15 -13.58 -32.95 26.29
CA ILE A 15 -14.30 -32.53 27.50
C ILE A 15 -13.63 -33.22 28.68
N ALA A 16 -12.94 -32.46 29.53
CA ALA A 16 -12.79 -32.71 30.97
C ALA A 16 -11.98 -31.58 31.64
N GLY A 17 -12.59 -30.91 32.63
CA GLY A 17 -11.86 -30.17 33.66
C GLY A 17 -12.19 -28.68 33.77
N ALA A 18 -13.41 -28.33 34.18
CA ALA A 18 -13.70 -27.00 34.69
C ALA A 18 -13.04 -26.81 36.07
N ALA A 19 -11.85 -26.22 36.10
CA ALA A 19 -11.34 -25.56 37.29
C ALA A 19 -11.75 -24.08 37.21
N GLN A 20 -12.95 -23.78 37.71
CA GLN A 20 -13.41 -22.41 37.95
C GLN A 20 -12.49 -21.78 39.01
N ALA A 21 -11.66 -20.81 38.62
CA ALA A 21 -11.07 -19.87 39.56
C ALA A 21 -11.88 -18.57 39.47
N ALA A 22 -12.60 -18.27 40.55
CA ALA A 22 -13.50 -17.14 40.66
C ALA A 22 -12.74 -15.80 40.62
N SER A 23 -13.22 -14.94 39.72
CA SER A 23 -13.36 -13.47 39.78
C SER A 23 -12.41 -12.65 40.66
N SER A 24 -11.62 -11.79 40.03
CA SER A 24 -11.19 -10.52 40.62
C SER A 24 -11.82 -9.38 39.81
N THR A 25 -12.77 -8.71 40.45
CA THR A 25 -13.49 -7.51 39.98
C THR A 25 -12.51 -6.35 39.77
N ASP A 26 -12.70 -5.59 38.68
CA ASP A 26 -12.01 -4.34 38.32
C ASP A 26 -10.51 -4.38 37.98
N VAL A 27 -10.11 -5.30 37.10
CA VAL A 27 -8.83 -5.24 36.37
C VAL A 27 -9.15 -5.33 34.88
N PRO A 28 -8.57 -4.51 33.98
CA PRO A 28 -8.70 -4.74 32.53
C PRO A 28 -8.35 -6.21 32.28
N THR A 29 -9.33 -6.96 31.76
CA THR A 29 -9.33 -8.42 31.56
C THR A 29 -7.92 -9.00 31.60
N SER A 30 -7.50 -9.51 32.76
CA SER A 30 -6.17 -10.08 32.89
C SER A 30 -6.04 -11.23 31.91
N LYS A 31 -4.99 -11.19 31.07
CA LYS A 31 -4.78 -12.25 30.08
C LYS A 31 -4.68 -13.59 30.80
N THR A 32 -5.43 -14.57 30.34
CA THR A 32 -5.31 -15.94 30.81
C THR A 32 -3.93 -16.47 30.42
N ARG A 33 -3.41 -17.44 31.19
CA ARG A 33 -2.15 -18.12 30.87
C ARG A 33 -2.14 -18.70 29.45
N ALA A 34 -3.29 -19.20 28.99
CA ALA A 34 -3.45 -19.72 27.63
C ALA A 34 -3.23 -18.62 26.56
N GLN A 35 -3.80 -17.42 26.77
CA GLN A 35 -3.61 -16.29 25.88
C GLN A 35 -2.14 -15.84 25.84
N VAL A 36 -1.48 -15.76 27.00
CA VAL A 36 -0.05 -15.38 27.06
C VAL A 36 0.83 -16.38 26.32
N VAL A 37 0.56 -17.69 26.45
CA VAL A 37 1.31 -18.74 25.73
C VAL A 37 1.09 -18.65 24.22
N ALA A 38 -0.14 -18.38 23.78
CA ALA A 38 -0.47 -18.21 22.37
C ALA A 38 0.29 -17.01 21.77
N GLU A 39 0.28 -15.86 22.45
CA GLU A 39 1.00 -14.66 22.03
C GLU A 39 2.51 -14.86 21.99
N LEU A 40 3.08 -15.58 22.96
CA LEU A 40 4.50 -15.88 22.98
C LEU A 40 4.90 -16.78 21.80
N GLN A 41 4.06 -17.77 21.48
CA GLN A 41 4.27 -18.66 20.34
C GLN A 41 4.20 -17.88 19.01
N GLU A 42 3.25 -16.95 18.89
CA GLU A 42 3.09 -16.06 17.75
C GLU A 42 4.29 -15.11 17.60
N ALA A 43 4.68 -14.42 18.67
CA ALA A 43 5.83 -13.51 18.66
C ALA A 43 7.13 -14.25 18.28
N ARG A 44 7.30 -15.50 18.74
CA ARG A 44 8.41 -16.35 18.31
C ARG A 44 8.35 -16.67 16.82
N ALA A 45 7.18 -17.02 16.29
CA ALA A 45 7.01 -17.30 14.87
C ALA A 45 7.26 -16.07 13.98
N GLN A 46 6.93 -14.88 14.49
CA GLN A 46 7.16 -13.60 13.83
C GLN A 46 8.60 -13.05 14.02
N GLY A 47 9.45 -13.71 14.82
CA GLY A 47 10.81 -13.26 15.10
C GLY A 47 10.90 -11.98 15.95
N LEU A 48 9.83 -11.65 16.70
CA LEU A 48 9.76 -10.43 17.53
C LEU A 48 10.48 -10.56 18.87
N LEU A 49 11.03 -11.74 19.19
CA LEU A 49 11.74 -12.01 20.43
C LEU A 49 13.25 -11.77 20.23
N SER A 50 13.84 -10.94 21.07
CA SER A 50 15.30 -10.77 21.17
C SER A 50 15.92 -11.95 21.92
N ASN A 51 17.08 -12.46 21.45
CA ASN A 51 17.79 -13.59 22.05
C ASN A 51 19.18 -13.16 22.56
N GLY A 52 19.23 -12.20 23.49
CA GLY A 52 20.49 -11.80 24.15
C GLY A 52 20.54 -10.31 24.48
N GLU A 53 21.53 -9.88 25.27
CA GLU A 53 21.63 -8.46 25.66
C GLU A 53 21.97 -7.52 24.50
N LEU A 54 22.51 -8.03 23.39
CA LEU A 54 22.93 -7.24 22.24
C LEU A 54 21.92 -7.23 21.07
N ASP A 55 20.88 -8.05 21.13
CA ASP A 55 19.88 -8.23 20.05
C ASP A 55 18.67 -7.31 20.22
N TYR A 56 18.85 -6.14 20.85
CA TYR A 56 17.79 -5.15 21.04
C TYR A 56 18.05 -3.89 20.21
N PRO A 57 17.10 -3.47 19.36
CA PRO A 57 15.78 -4.06 19.15
C PRO A 57 15.82 -5.35 18.30
N PRO A 58 14.84 -6.26 18.45
CA PRO A 58 14.73 -7.44 17.59
C PRO A 58 14.62 -7.02 16.12
N VAL A 59 15.31 -7.73 15.23
CA VAL A 59 15.31 -7.44 13.79
C VAL A 59 13.92 -7.73 13.23
N ILE A 60 13.14 -6.68 12.97
CA ILE A 60 11.84 -6.79 12.31
C ILE A 60 12.10 -6.94 10.81
N ALA A 61 11.72 -8.07 10.23
CA ALA A 61 11.80 -8.26 8.78
C ALA A 61 10.95 -7.18 8.08
N SER A 62 11.58 -6.35 7.26
CA SER A 62 10.85 -5.37 6.45
C SER A 62 10.02 -6.10 5.40
N THR A 63 8.69 -6.06 5.53
CA THR A 63 7.77 -6.65 4.57
C THR A 63 7.38 -5.60 3.53
N SER A 64 8.03 -5.65 2.36
CA SER A 64 7.50 -4.97 1.18
C SER A 64 6.37 -5.82 0.60
N SER A 65 5.24 -5.21 0.28
CA SER A 65 4.18 -5.85 -0.51
C SER A 65 4.51 -5.94 -2.00
N LYS A 66 5.49 -5.17 -2.47
CA LYS A 66 5.96 -5.14 -3.86
C LYS A 66 7.21 -5.98 -4.03
N THR A 67 7.22 -6.78 -5.08
CA THR A 67 8.40 -7.44 -5.64
C THR A 67 9.32 -6.40 -6.29
N ARG A 68 10.60 -6.75 -6.44
CA ARG A 68 11.57 -5.92 -7.15
C ARG A 68 11.10 -5.58 -8.58
N ALA A 69 10.52 -6.54 -9.28
CA ALA A 69 10.02 -6.36 -10.63
C ALA A 69 8.88 -5.33 -10.70
N GLU A 70 7.97 -5.33 -9.72
CA GLU A 70 6.88 -4.33 -9.66
C GLU A 70 7.42 -2.93 -9.39
N VAL A 71 8.42 -2.80 -8.52
CA VAL A 71 9.08 -1.50 -8.24
C VAL A 71 9.80 -0.98 -9.49
N GLU A 72 10.49 -1.84 -10.22
CA GLU A 72 11.15 -1.48 -11.48
C GLU A 72 10.13 -1.05 -12.55
N ALA A 73 9.00 -1.76 -12.66
CA ALA A 73 7.93 -1.39 -13.58
C ALA A 73 7.31 -0.01 -13.24
N GLU A 74 7.08 0.27 -11.96
CA GLU A 74 6.56 1.56 -11.50
C GLU A 74 7.56 2.70 -11.75
N LEU A 75 8.85 2.44 -11.54
CA LEU A 75 9.90 3.41 -11.83
C LEU A 75 9.90 3.79 -13.32
N VAL A 76 9.88 2.80 -14.21
CA VAL A 76 9.84 3.04 -15.66
C VAL A 76 8.58 3.81 -16.07
N ALA A 77 7.43 3.49 -15.48
CA ALA A 77 6.19 4.23 -15.75
C ALA A 77 6.28 5.70 -15.30
N ALA A 78 6.81 5.95 -14.10
CA ALA A 78 6.97 7.31 -13.58
C ALA A 78 8.03 8.12 -14.35
N GLU A 79 9.09 7.47 -14.85
CA GLU A 79 10.06 8.08 -15.78
C GLU A 79 9.39 8.47 -17.10
N ALA A 80 8.53 7.61 -17.66
CA ALA A 80 7.80 7.89 -18.90
C ALA A 80 6.78 9.04 -18.74
N ASP A 81 6.10 9.10 -17.59
CA ASP A 81 5.12 10.14 -17.27
C ASP A 81 5.78 11.49 -16.89
N GLY A 82 7.10 11.50 -16.66
CA GLY A 82 7.85 12.67 -16.23
C GLY A 82 7.50 13.12 -14.81
N THR A 83 7.03 12.22 -13.96
CA THR A 83 6.58 12.54 -12.58
C THR A 83 7.69 12.41 -11.54
N ILE A 84 8.92 12.08 -11.97
CA ILE A 84 10.10 11.98 -11.09
C ILE A 84 10.90 13.29 -11.14
N SER A 85 11.04 13.96 -9.99
CA SER A 85 11.95 15.09 -9.84
C SER A 85 13.41 14.61 -9.83
N ARG A 86 14.27 15.21 -10.66
CA ARG A 86 15.71 14.92 -10.69
C ARG A 86 16.49 16.12 -10.14
N GLY A 87 16.77 16.08 -8.84
CA GLY A 87 17.51 17.14 -8.15
C GLY A 87 16.63 18.25 -7.59
N GLU A 88 17.28 19.23 -6.96
CA GLU A 88 16.64 20.25 -6.11
C GLU A 88 15.77 21.25 -6.88
N LEU A 89 16.01 21.44 -8.18
CA LEU A 89 15.36 22.48 -9.00
C LEU A 89 14.13 21.99 -9.77
N ASP A 90 13.90 20.67 -9.83
CA ASP A 90 12.82 20.04 -10.61
C ASP A 90 11.57 19.75 -9.76
N TYR A 91 11.32 20.57 -8.73
CA TYR A 91 10.15 20.44 -7.85
C TYR A 91 9.17 21.62 -8.01
N PRO A 92 7.88 21.35 -8.24
CA PRO A 92 7.27 20.03 -8.46
C PRO A 92 7.60 19.46 -9.85
N PRO A 93 7.59 18.12 -10.01
CA PRO A 93 7.85 17.50 -11.31
C PRO A 93 6.75 17.91 -12.30
N VAL A 94 7.15 18.38 -13.48
CA VAL A 94 6.23 18.70 -14.57
C VAL A 94 5.98 17.45 -15.38
N SER A 95 4.75 16.92 -15.33
CA SER A 95 4.36 15.77 -16.16
C SER A 95 4.63 16.08 -17.63
N ALA A 96 5.16 15.10 -18.38
CA ALA A 96 5.39 15.23 -19.81
C ALA A 96 4.12 15.65 -20.59
N ASN A 97 2.95 15.27 -20.04
CA ASN A 97 1.64 15.57 -20.61
C ASN A 97 1.16 17.00 -20.33
N ALA A 98 1.79 17.73 -19.41
CA ALA A 98 1.44 19.14 -19.13
C ALA A 98 1.83 20.08 -20.29
N LYS A 99 2.71 19.63 -21.21
CA LYS A 99 3.24 20.45 -22.31
C LYS A 99 2.59 20.18 -23.66
N THR A 100 1.32 19.78 -23.71
CA THR A 100 0.61 19.60 -24.98
C THR A 100 -0.55 20.58 -25.11
N SER A 101 -0.25 21.85 -25.39
CA SER A 101 -1.21 22.66 -26.15
C SER A 101 -1.33 22.01 -27.53
N THR A 102 -2.51 21.47 -27.85
CA THR A 102 -2.79 20.85 -29.16
C THR A 102 -2.88 21.89 -30.29
N THR A 103 -3.00 23.16 -29.93
CA THR A 103 -3.04 24.29 -30.85
C THR A 103 -1.63 24.82 -31.11
N THR A 104 -1.21 24.79 -32.37
CA THR A 104 0.04 25.45 -32.76
C THR A 104 -0.17 26.97 -32.77
N ARG A 105 0.90 27.73 -32.50
CA ARG A 105 0.85 29.21 -32.59
C ARG A 105 0.31 29.67 -33.95
N ALA A 106 0.74 29.01 -35.02
CA ALA A 106 0.28 29.30 -36.38
C ALA A 106 -1.24 29.04 -36.57
N ALA A 107 -1.80 28.00 -35.94
CA ALA A 107 -3.24 27.74 -35.99
C ALA A 107 -4.03 28.85 -35.27
N VAL A 108 -3.54 29.33 -34.13
CA VAL A 108 -4.14 30.45 -33.39
C VAL A 108 -4.08 31.75 -34.21
N GLU A 109 -2.96 32.03 -34.87
CA GLU A 109 -2.81 33.20 -35.73
C GLU A 109 -3.71 33.14 -36.98
N ALA A 110 -3.84 31.96 -37.59
CA ALA A 110 -4.74 31.76 -38.72
C ALA A 110 -6.21 31.96 -38.32
N GLU A 111 -6.60 31.44 -37.15
CA GLU A 111 -7.94 31.63 -36.60
C GLU A 111 -8.23 33.11 -36.29
N TYR A 112 -7.28 33.80 -35.66
CA TYR A 112 -7.40 35.24 -35.39
C TYR A 112 -7.54 36.05 -36.68
N THR A 113 -6.73 35.76 -37.70
CA THR A 113 -6.78 36.48 -38.98
C THR A 113 -8.11 36.25 -39.70
N LYS A 114 -8.65 35.03 -39.66
CA LYS A 114 -9.97 34.69 -40.21
C LYS A 114 -11.09 35.46 -39.51
N LEU A 115 -11.04 35.54 -38.17
CA LEU A 115 -12.01 36.26 -37.35
C LEU A 115 -11.93 37.79 -37.52
N ALA A 116 -10.71 38.33 -37.65
CA ALA A 116 -10.46 39.73 -37.96
C ALA A 116 -11.01 40.13 -39.34
N GLY A 117 -10.84 39.28 -40.35
CA GLY A 117 -11.40 39.49 -41.69
C GLY A 117 -12.93 39.41 -41.74
N SER A 118 -13.56 38.67 -40.82
CA SER A 118 -15.02 38.60 -40.68
C SER A 118 -15.61 39.65 -39.73
N GLY A 119 -14.81 40.57 -39.18
CA GLY A 119 -15.25 41.60 -38.22
C GLY A 119 -15.65 41.07 -36.84
N GLN A 120 -15.36 39.80 -36.56
CA GLN A 120 -15.77 39.08 -35.36
C GLN A 120 -14.55 38.87 -34.45
N LEU A 121 -13.97 39.95 -33.94
CA LEU A 121 -12.85 39.83 -33.01
C LEU A 121 -13.32 39.22 -31.68
N PRO A 122 -12.63 38.22 -31.12
CA PRO A 122 -12.95 37.74 -29.79
C PRO A 122 -12.68 38.87 -28.78
N SER A 123 -13.71 39.27 -28.03
CA SER A 123 -13.55 40.20 -26.92
C SER A 123 -12.61 39.58 -25.89
N ALA A 124 -11.43 40.17 -25.70
CA ALA A 124 -10.52 39.75 -24.65
C ALA A 124 -11.11 40.11 -23.29
N THR A 125 -11.81 39.17 -22.66
CA THR A 125 -12.08 39.23 -21.23
C THR A 125 -10.81 38.77 -20.52
N PHE A 126 -10.07 39.73 -19.97
CA PHE A 126 -8.98 39.48 -19.02
C PHE A 126 -9.53 39.21 -17.63
#